data_AF-A0A8H4Y0P6-F1
#
_entry.id   AF-A0A8H4Y0P6-F1
#
_cell.length_a   1.000
_cell.length_b   1.000
_cell.length_c   1.000
_cell.angle_alpha   90.00
_cell.angle_beta   90.00
_cell.angle_gamma   90.00
#
_symmetry.space_group_name_H-M   'P 1'
#
loop_
_entity.id
_entity.type
_entity.pdbx_description
1 polymer ?
#
loop_
_entity_poly.entity_id
_entity_poly.type
_entity_poly.pdbx_seq_one_letter_code
_entity_poly.pdbx_strand_id
1 'polypeptide(L)'
;MDYSLENHKSYIGRPVSELPTPSLVINLPVLKKNIDALHHDVEKLGIGFRPHVKTLKSLEVTRLMLAGGKYRGIVASTIPEIQGALPLVKEGILEECLYGLPVYPGILPRLIELRRSLRVILMVDNEQQISFLEESASSKQPWDIFIKLDVGSHRAGVETNSDALNGLVERAEKSSAVNIYGFYCHAGHSYAGRSRNEAEETLNVEVSSVLKAARLMPSDRRLVISVGSTPTAHVVESLKASMPDNIALELHAGNFPSNDLQQVSTGLVTQAQQAVSVAAEVCSVYPERNEALVNAGVIALSREASAFSGFGRVVGSPAWGVVRLSQEHGVLGAIEEGRKVEEDFKVGQRVELWCNHACITAAAFYAYYVADEEGIVREAWIPWKVSYADIAASGPKQTPEEAAAPQPPQIVSDESASTASLVDVDMPSVHTVPADFLEQEVQTETQAARIEREDEAKEEKRKRDDAKAKAKRADNWLIQQFSQLSDGSASGLVIANLATVVGLSAYLGYKGWGLYEKGRLDWKAISIGAGILASVSAAEGVLGRYLYKGKKGGS
;
A
#
# COMPACT_ATOMS: atom_id res chain seq x y z
N MET A 1 4.24 -14.35 -11.33
CA MET A 1 5.22 -15.05 -10.48
C MET A 1 4.59 -16.34 -9.99
N ASP A 2 4.48 -17.31 -10.89
CA ASP A 2 4.05 -18.66 -10.54
C ASP A 2 5.34 -19.48 -10.39
N TYR A 3 5.87 -19.51 -9.17
CA TYR A 3 6.85 -20.49 -8.75
C TYR A 3 6.10 -21.38 -7.78
N SER A 4 5.47 -22.42 -8.32
CA SER A 4 4.70 -23.41 -7.58
C SER A 4 5.59 -24.13 -6.57
N LEU A 5 5.88 -23.54 -5.40
CA LEU A 5 6.62 -24.19 -4.31
C LEU A 5 7.87 -24.97 -4.78
N GLU A 6 8.51 -24.53 -5.88
CA GLU A 6 9.81 -25.08 -6.29
C GLU A 6 10.79 -24.62 -5.21
N ASN A 7 11.06 -25.61 -4.37
CA ASN A 7 11.61 -25.57 -3.04
C ASN A 7 12.48 -24.33 -2.78
N HIS A 8 11.94 -23.26 -2.18
CA HIS A 8 12.75 -22.10 -1.73
C HIS A 8 13.96 -22.55 -0.89
N LYS A 9 13.84 -23.70 -0.21
CA LYS A 9 14.93 -24.33 0.54
C LYS A 9 16.06 -24.89 -0.34
N SER A 10 15.84 -25.14 -1.63
CA SER A 10 16.87 -25.60 -2.58
C SER A 10 17.94 -24.54 -2.88
N TYR A 11 17.63 -23.28 -2.59
CA TYR A 11 18.59 -22.17 -2.66
C TYR A 11 19.39 -22.00 -1.37
N ILE A 12 19.06 -22.70 -0.28
CA ILE A 12 19.88 -22.70 0.94
C ILE A 12 21.25 -23.31 0.60
N GLY A 13 22.31 -22.62 0.99
CA GLY A 13 23.70 -22.94 0.68
C GLY A 13 24.20 -22.38 -0.66
N ARG A 14 23.35 -21.73 -1.45
CA ARG A 14 23.74 -21.09 -2.72
C ARG A 14 24.02 -19.59 -2.53
N PRO A 15 24.87 -18.99 -3.39
CA PRO A 15 25.04 -17.54 -3.39
C PRO A 15 23.79 -16.81 -3.89
N VAL A 16 23.58 -15.59 -3.40
CA VAL A 16 22.50 -14.69 -3.83
C VAL A 16 22.46 -14.49 -5.34
N SER A 17 23.61 -14.53 -6.02
CA SER A 17 23.72 -14.42 -7.48
C SER A 17 23.05 -15.57 -8.26
N GLU A 18 22.74 -16.69 -7.61
CA GLU A 18 22.03 -17.83 -8.22
C GLU A 18 20.52 -17.81 -7.96
N LEU A 19 20.01 -16.83 -7.21
CA LEU A 19 18.58 -16.72 -6.95
C LEU A 19 17.78 -16.46 -8.24
N PRO A 20 16.54 -16.95 -8.33
CA PRO A 20 15.64 -16.57 -9.40
C PRO A 20 15.34 -15.08 -9.26
N THR A 21 15.29 -14.34 -10.36
CA THR A 21 15.07 -12.88 -10.30
C THR A 21 13.70 -12.51 -10.87
N PRO A 22 13.02 -11.50 -10.29
CA PRO A 22 13.42 -10.76 -9.09
C PRO A 22 13.20 -11.56 -7.79
N SER A 23 14.10 -11.41 -6.82
CA SER A 23 13.98 -12.01 -5.47
C SER A 23 14.29 -11.00 -4.37
N LEU A 24 13.58 -11.06 -3.25
CA LEU A 24 13.91 -10.25 -2.07
C LEU A 24 14.97 -10.96 -1.23
N VAL A 25 16.03 -10.23 -0.93
CA VAL A 25 17.16 -10.69 -0.14
C VAL A 25 17.18 -9.93 1.19
N ILE A 26 17.43 -10.66 2.28
CA ILE A 26 17.64 -10.11 3.62
C ILE A 26 19.09 -10.38 4.02
N ASN A 27 19.87 -9.33 4.27
CA ASN A 27 21.17 -9.43 4.91
C ASN A 27 20.97 -9.62 6.42
N LEU A 28 21.09 -10.87 6.90
CA LEU A 28 20.83 -11.23 8.29
C LEU A 28 21.76 -10.55 9.30
N PRO A 29 23.09 -10.45 9.06
CA PRO A 29 24.00 -9.71 9.92
C PRO A 29 23.59 -8.25 10.13
N VAL A 30 23.26 -7.53 9.05
CA VAL A 30 22.81 -6.13 9.12
C VAL A 30 21.48 -6.05 9.86
N LEU A 31 20.54 -6.93 9.56
CA LEU A 31 19.23 -6.98 10.23
C LEU A 31 19.38 -7.20 11.74
N LYS A 32 20.21 -8.16 12.17
CA LYS A 32 20.48 -8.43 13.59
C LYS A 32 21.14 -7.23 14.27
N LYS A 33 22.16 -6.64 13.64
CA LYS A 33 22.83 -5.45 14.18
C LYS A 33 21.87 -4.28 14.38
N ASN A 34 20.94 -4.06 13.46
CA ASN A 34 19.90 -3.04 13.60
C ASN A 34 18.94 -3.35 14.77
N ILE A 35 18.59 -4.62 14.96
CA ILE A 35 17.75 -5.05 16.09
C ILE A 35 18.45 -4.83 17.42
N ASP A 36 19.69 -5.32 17.52
CA ASP A 36 20.50 -5.25 18.74
C ASP A 36 20.79 -3.81 19.16
N ALA A 37 20.99 -2.89 18.20
CA ALA A 37 21.17 -1.48 18.47
C ALA A 37 19.95 -0.85 19.15
N LEU A 38 18.74 -1.07 18.61
CA LEU A 38 17.54 -0.50 19.22
C LEU A 38 17.22 -1.16 20.58
N HIS A 39 17.45 -2.47 20.69
CA HIS A 39 17.30 -3.17 21.98
C HIS A 39 18.25 -2.58 23.04
N HIS A 40 19.51 -2.31 22.69
CA HIS A 40 20.46 -1.68 23.60
C HIS A 40 19.95 -0.33 24.13
N ASP A 41 19.42 0.53 23.26
CA ASP A 41 18.94 1.86 23.63
C ASP A 41 17.68 1.80 24.51
N VAL A 42 16.71 0.97 24.14
CA VAL A 42 15.49 0.71 24.93
C VAL A 42 15.85 0.18 26.32
N GLU A 43 16.76 -0.78 26.40
CA GLU A 43 17.19 -1.39 27.66
C GLU A 43 17.90 -0.41 28.58
N LYS A 44 18.78 0.41 28.02
CA LYS A 44 19.52 1.44 28.75
C LYS A 44 18.58 2.48 29.38
N LEU A 45 17.46 2.78 28.72
CA LEU A 45 16.42 3.68 29.22
C LEU A 45 15.44 3.00 30.20
N GLY A 46 15.41 1.67 30.25
CA GLY A 46 14.47 0.92 31.07
C GLY A 46 13.01 1.05 30.62
N ILE A 47 12.77 1.33 29.34
CA ILE A 47 11.41 1.46 28.77
C ILE A 47 10.95 0.15 28.12
N GLY A 48 9.64 0.01 27.93
CA GLY A 48 9.07 -1.11 27.18
C GLY A 48 9.33 -1.00 25.68
N PHE A 49 9.14 -2.11 24.96
CA PHE A 49 9.18 -2.12 23.50
C PHE A 49 8.12 -3.05 22.92
N ARG A 50 7.43 -2.55 21.88
CA ARG A 50 6.38 -3.25 21.15
C ARG A 50 6.66 -3.18 19.65
N PRO A 51 7.40 -4.13 19.06
CA PRO A 51 7.73 -4.09 17.64
C PRO A 51 6.49 -4.16 16.76
N HIS A 52 6.50 -3.39 15.68
CA HIS A 52 5.46 -3.43 14.67
C HIS A 52 5.85 -4.39 13.55
N VAL A 53 5.08 -5.46 13.37
CA VAL A 53 5.46 -6.59 12.49
C VAL A 53 5.24 -6.33 10.99
N LYS A 54 4.62 -5.21 10.61
CA LYS A 54 4.12 -4.96 9.25
C LYS A 54 5.18 -4.95 8.14
N THR A 55 6.45 -4.71 8.48
CA THR A 55 7.51 -4.51 7.47
C THR A 55 7.85 -5.81 6.75
N LEU A 56 8.10 -6.88 7.51
CA LEU A 56 8.48 -8.19 6.96
C LEU A 56 7.43 -9.27 7.25
N LYS A 57 6.57 -9.11 8.26
CA LYS A 57 5.46 -10.03 8.54
C LYS A 57 5.89 -11.51 8.60
N SER A 58 7.05 -11.84 9.16
CA SER A 58 7.50 -13.24 9.29
C SER A 58 7.76 -13.60 10.75
N LEU A 59 7.62 -14.90 11.03
CA LEU A 59 7.79 -15.45 12.37
C LEU A 59 9.21 -15.23 12.90
N GLU A 60 10.18 -15.45 12.04
CA GLU A 60 11.61 -15.44 12.34
C GLU A 60 12.07 -14.05 12.79
N VAL A 61 11.80 -13.02 12.00
CA VAL A 61 12.14 -11.64 12.39
C VAL A 61 11.32 -11.14 13.57
N THR A 62 10.06 -11.55 13.70
CA THR A 62 9.25 -11.19 14.87
C THR A 62 9.85 -11.78 16.15
N ARG A 63 10.33 -13.03 16.11
CA ARG A 63 11.03 -13.66 17.23
C ARG A 63 12.32 -12.91 17.60
N LEU A 64 13.08 -12.45 16.60
CA LEU A 64 14.26 -11.62 16.82
C LEU A 64 13.90 -10.28 17.49
N MET A 65 12.90 -9.57 16.98
CA MET A 65 12.46 -8.28 17.55
C MET A 65 11.90 -8.40 18.97
N LEU A 66 11.32 -9.55 19.34
CA LEU A 66 10.85 -9.84 20.69
C LEU A 66 11.97 -10.28 21.66
N ALA A 67 13.22 -10.35 21.19
CA ALA A 67 14.39 -10.78 21.96
C ALA A 67 14.14 -12.09 22.71
N GLY A 68 13.57 -13.09 22.01
CA GLY A 68 13.30 -14.41 22.59
C GLY A 68 12.26 -14.42 23.73
N GLY A 69 11.43 -13.38 23.85
CA GLY A 69 10.37 -13.27 24.86
C GLY A 69 10.64 -12.24 25.96
N LYS A 70 11.76 -11.49 25.87
CA LYS A 70 11.99 -10.31 26.72
C LYS A 70 10.91 -9.25 26.53
N TYR A 71 10.53 -9.02 25.27
CA TYR A 71 9.37 -8.22 24.91
C TYR A 71 8.23 -9.17 24.53
N ARG A 72 7.02 -8.89 25.03
CA ARG A 72 5.89 -9.83 24.95
C ARG A 72 4.68 -9.27 24.19
N GLY A 73 4.84 -8.10 23.57
CA GLY A 73 3.81 -7.41 22.83
C GLY A 73 4.23 -7.11 21.39
N ILE A 74 3.30 -7.20 20.43
CA ILE A 74 3.50 -6.70 19.06
C ILE A 74 2.44 -5.66 18.67
N VAL A 75 2.73 -4.88 17.63
CA VAL A 75 1.70 -4.15 16.86
C VAL A 75 1.50 -4.85 15.51
N ALA A 76 0.27 -5.23 15.21
CA ALA A 76 -0.13 -5.82 13.94
C ALA A 76 -1.11 -4.90 13.20
N SER A 77 -0.86 -4.61 11.94
CA SER A 77 -1.71 -3.78 11.09
C SER A 77 -2.90 -4.54 10.48
N THR A 78 -2.84 -5.87 10.46
CA THR A 78 -3.86 -6.70 9.81
C THR A 78 -4.12 -8.01 10.57
N ILE A 79 -5.29 -8.61 10.40
CA ILE A 79 -5.64 -9.92 10.98
C ILE A 79 -4.66 -11.03 10.62
N PRO A 80 -4.18 -11.16 9.36
CA PRO A 80 -3.20 -12.18 8.98
C PRO A 80 -1.90 -12.08 9.76
N GLU A 81 -1.47 -10.87 10.15
CA GLU A 81 -0.29 -10.69 11.01
C GLU A 81 -0.53 -11.23 12.41
N ILE A 82 -1.72 -11.00 12.99
CA ILE A 82 -2.07 -11.57 14.30
C ILE A 82 -2.12 -13.09 14.23
N GLN A 83 -2.76 -13.64 13.21
CA GLN A 83 -2.86 -15.08 12.98
C GLN A 83 -1.48 -15.72 12.77
N GLY A 84 -0.63 -15.10 11.96
CA GLY A 84 0.73 -15.55 11.69
C GLY A 84 1.64 -15.53 12.92
N ALA A 85 1.36 -14.66 13.88
CA ALA A 85 2.08 -14.58 15.15
C ALA A 85 1.61 -15.57 16.23
N LEU A 86 0.48 -16.26 16.05
CA LEU A 86 -0.06 -17.23 17.02
C LEU A 86 0.92 -18.36 17.42
N PRO A 87 1.83 -18.86 16.56
CA PRO A 87 2.86 -19.80 16.99
C PRO A 87 3.72 -19.26 18.15
N LEU A 88 4.06 -17.97 18.16
CA LEU A 88 4.84 -17.34 19.24
C LEU A 88 4.07 -17.29 20.57
N VAL A 89 2.74 -17.31 20.52
CA VAL A 89 1.89 -17.40 21.71
C VAL A 89 1.98 -18.80 22.32
N LYS A 90 1.93 -19.84 21.47
CA LYS A 90 2.09 -21.23 21.90
C LYS A 90 3.48 -21.51 22.47
N GLU A 91 4.50 -20.81 21.97
CA GLU A 91 5.88 -20.84 22.49
C GLU A 91 6.06 -20.05 23.80
N GLY A 92 5.05 -19.28 24.25
CA GLY A 92 5.13 -18.43 25.44
C GLY A 92 5.92 -17.12 25.25
N ILE A 93 6.37 -16.83 24.03
CA ILE A 93 7.15 -15.63 23.66
C ILE A 93 6.24 -14.40 23.56
N LEU A 94 5.04 -14.56 22.99
CA LEU A 94 4.08 -13.48 22.76
C LEU A 94 2.87 -13.60 23.70
N GLU A 95 2.52 -12.51 24.38
CA GLU A 95 1.34 -12.46 25.27
C GLU A 95 0.23 -11.54 24.77
N GLU A 96 0.60 -10.48 24.05
CA GLU A 96 -0.39 -9.48 23.61
C GLU A 96 -0.10 -8.88 22.24
N CYS A 97 -1.17 -8.45 21.58
CA CYS A 97 -1.08 -7.78 20.29
C CYS A 97 -1.99 -6.56 20.25
N LEU A 98 -1.42 -5.42 19.90
CA LEU A 98 -2.16 -4.22 19.57
C LEU A 98 -2.59 -4.28 18.10
N TYR A 99 -3.90 -4.21 17.84
CA TYR A 99 -4.40 -4.00 16.49
C TYR A 99 -4.16 -2.55 16.07
N GLY A 100 -3.30 -2.34 15.08
CA GLY A 100 -2.70 -1.06 14.70
C GLY A 100 -3.59 -0.10 13.92
N LEU A 101 -4.89 -0.35 13.84
CA LEU A 101 -5.89 0.53 13.25
C LEU A 101 -6.98 0.84 14.28
N PRO A 102 -7.55 2.05 14.29
CA PRO A 102 -8.77 2.30 15.02
C PRO A 102 -9.83 1.27 14.65
N VAL A 103 -10.46 0.69 15.67
CA VAL A 103 -11.38 -0.43 15.49
C VAL A 103 -12.60 -0.01 14.66
N TYR A 104 -13.13 -0.93 13.86
CA TYR A 104 -14.33 -0.71 13.05
C TYR A 104 -15.25 -1.95 13.10
N PRO A 105 -16.56 -1.82 12.88
CA PRO A 105 -17.53 -2.91 13.12
C PRO A 105 -17.20 -4.21 12.39
N GLY A 106 -16.80 -4.12 11.11
CA GLY A 106 -16.50 -5.29 10.28
C GLY A 106 -15.33 -6.14 10.76
N ILE A 107 -14.44 -5.61 11.61
CA ILE A 107 -13.28 -6.37 12.13
C ILE A 107 -13.59 -7.11 13.44
N LEU A 108 -14.62 -6.68 14.18
CA LEU A 108 -14.91 -7.15 15.53
C LEU A 108 -15.13 -8.67 15.62
N PRO A 109 -15.90 -9.33 14.74
CA PRO A 109 -16.07 -10.79 14.82
C PRO A 109 -14.74 -11.55 14.75
N ARG A 110 -13.79 -11.08 13.94
CA ARG A 110 -12.47 -11.71 13.79
C ARG A 110 -11.59 -11.44 15.01
N LEU A 111 -11.65 -10.24 15.59
CA LEU A 111 -10.90 -9.90 16.80
C LEU A 111 -11.44 -10.63 18.03
N ILE A 112 -12.76 -10.80 18.15
CA ILE A 112 -13.40 -11.59 19.23
C ILE A 112 -12.89 -13.03 19.20
N GLU A 113 -12.81 -13.64 18.02
CA GLU A 113 -12.28 -15.00 17.89
C GLU A 113 -10.80 -15.07 18.27
N LEU A 114 -9.97 -14.13 17.79
CA LEU A 114 -8.55 -14.09 18.12
C LEU A 114 -8.28 -13.85 19.61
N ARG A 115 -9.15 -13.08 20.27
CA ARG A 115 -9.07 -12.79 21.71
C ARG A 115 -9.14 -14.07 22.57
N ARG A 116 -9.65 -15.19 22.03
CA ARG A 116 -9.65 -16.49 22.70
C ARG A 116 -8.25 -17.09 22.85
N SER A 117 -7.31 -16.72 21.99
CA SER A 117 -5.95 -17.26 21.94
C SER A 117 -4.88 -16.28 22.42
N LEU A 118 -5.13 -14.97 22.30
CA LEU A 118 -4.15 -13.91 22.53
C LEU A 118 -4.83 -12.70 23.17
N ARG A 119 -4.16 -11.98 24.07
CA ARG A 119 -4.68 -10.69 24.56
C ARG A 119 -4.61 -9.67 23.43
N VAL A 120 -5.76 -9.30 22.90
CA VAL A 120 -5.88 -8.29 21.83
C VAL A 120 -6.23 -6.95 22.46
N ILE A 121 -5.38 -5.95 22.22
CA ILE A 121 -5.57 -4.55 22.62
C ILE A 121 -6.02 -3.78 21.38
N LEU A 122 -6.97 -2.85 21.53
CA LEU A 122 -7.56 -2.09 20.43
C LEU A 122 -7.11 -0.64 20.45
N MET A 123 -7.16 0.03 19.29
CA MET A 123 -7.07 1.49 19.21
C MET A 123 -8.45 2.09 19.04
N VAL A 124 -8.69 3.21 19.72
CA VAL A 124 -9.86 4.07 19.51
C VAL A 124 -9.47 5.54 19.37
N ASP A 125 -10.20 6.27 18.54
CA ASP A 125 -10.12 7.71 18.33
C ASP A 125 -11.49 8.35 18.10
N ASN A 126 -12.59 7.60 18.28
CA ASN A 126 -13.95 8.10 18.09
C ASN A 126 -14.92 7.43 19.07
N GLU A 127 -15.83 8.20 19.65
CA GLU A 127 -16.82 7.70 20.61
C GLU A 127 -17.74 6.60 20.03
N GLN A 128 -18.01 6.62 18.72
CA GLN A 128 -18.82 5.59 18.06
C GLN A 128 -18.18 4.20 18.16
N GLN A 129 -16.84 4.13 18.23
CA GLN A 129 -16.12 2.87 18.41
C GLN A 129 -16.44 2.24 19.76
N ILE A 130 -16.65 3.05 20.81
CA ILE A 130 -17.07 2.56 22.13
C ILE A 130 -18.47 1.94 22.05
N SER A 131 -19.40 2.58 21.35
CA SER A 131 -20.75 2.03 21.14
C SER A 131 -20.72 0.68 20.41
N PHE A 132 -19.91 0.54 19.36
CA PHE A 132 -19.76 -0.74 18.68
C PHE A 132 -19.14 -1.82 19.58
N LEU A 133 -18.20 -1.45 20.45
CA LEU A 133 -17.62 -2.37 21.42
C LEU A 133 -18.64 -2.82 22.45
N GLU A 134 -19.52 -1.94 22.93
CA GLU A 134 -20.64 -2.26 23.81
C GLU A 134 -21.66 -3.21 23.17
N GLU A 135 -22.03 -2.96 21.91
CA GLU A 135 -22.92 -3.86 21.15
C GLU A 135 -22.29 -5.24 20.95
N SER A 136 -20.98 -5.28 20.74
CA SER A 136 -20.23 -6.53 20.57
C SER A 136 -19.95 -7.26 21.89
N ALA A 137 -20.22 -6.64 23.05
CA ALA A 137 -19.86 -7.09 24.40
C ALA A 137 -20.68 -8.29 24.91
N SER A 138 -20.87 -9.29 24.06
CA SER A 138 -21.21 -10.65 24.43
C SER A 138 -20.10 -11.35 25.25
N SER A 139 -18.89 -10.75 25.32
CA SER A 139 -17.76 -11.21 26.13
C SER A 139 -17.80 -10.64 27.56
N LYS A 140 -17.67 -11.51 28.57
CA LYS A 140 -17.64 -11.14 30.01
C LYS A 140 -16.45 -10.25 30.45
N GLN A 141 -15.55 -9.87 29.53
CA GLN A 141 -14.35 -9.07 29.84
C GLN A 141 -14.26 -7.81 28.97
N PRO A 142 -13.99 -6.63 29.57
CA PRO A 142 -13.83 -5.38 28.82
C PRO A 142 -12.61 -5.46 27.89
N TRP A 143 -12.66 -4.74 26.76
CA TRP A 143 -11.52 -4.58 25.86
C TRP A 143 -10.50 -3.62 26.45
N ASP A 144 -9.23 -4.02 26.47
CA ASP A 144 -8.15 -3.05 26.71
C ASP A 144 -7.99 -2.17 25.48
N ILE A 145 -8.04 -0.85 25.67
CA ILE A 145 -7.96 0.13 24.59
C ILE A 145 -6.82 1.12 24.81
N PHE A 146 -6.15 1.47 23.72
CA PHE A 146 -5.37 2.68 23.61
C PHE A 146 -6.22 3.79 23.00
N ILE A 147 -6.24 4.96 23.63
CA ILE A 147 -6.74 6.18 22.99
C ILE A 147 -5.64 6.71 22.07
N LYS A 148 -5.94 6.76 20.77
CA LYS A 148 -5.02 7.19 19.73
C LYS A 148 -5.01 8.71 19.65
N LEU A 149 -3.83 9.31 19.79
CA LEU A 149 -3.61 10.74 19.66
C LEU A 149 -3.04 11.10 18.28
N ASP A 150 -3.50 12.22 17.73
CA ASP A 150 -2.80 12.91 16.66
C ASP A 150 -1.83 13.94 17.25
N VAL A 151 -0.57 13.82 16.85
CA VAL A 151 0.56 14.65 17.28
C VAL A 151 1.18 15.40 16.11
N GLY A 152 0.40 15.63 15.04
CA GLY A 152 0.81 16.37 13.84
C GLY A 152 0.95 15.49 12.59
N SER A 153 0.56 14.21 12.66
CA SER A 153 0.54 13.33 11.49
C SER A 153 -0.70 13.53 10.62
N HIS A 154 -1.79 14.02 11.20
CA HIS A 154 -3.08 14.25 10.55
C HIS A 154 -3.63 13.01 9.80
N ARG A 155 -3.26 11.82 10.28
CA ARG A 155 -3.66 10.53 9.69
C ARG A 155 -4.82 9.88 10.44
N ALA A 156 -4.70 9.80 11.76
CA ALA A 156 -5.67 9.20 12.67
C ALA A 156 -5.36 9.69 14.09
N GLY A 157 -6.32 9.52 14.99
CA GLY A 157 -6.19 9.99 16.36
C GLY A 157 -6.84 11.34 16.63
N VAL A 158 -7.05 11.59 17.91
CA VAL A 158 -7.66 12.82 18.42
C VAL A 158 -6.57 13.80 18.84
N GLU A 159 -6.74 15.07 18.54
CA GLU A 159 -5.77 16.10 18.95
C GLU A 159 -5.72 16.21 20.48
N THR A 160 -4.50 16.33 21.01
CA THR A 160 -4.23 16.28 22.46
C THR A 160 -4.92 17.39 23.26
N ASN A 161 -5.24 18.53 22.63
CA ASN A 161 -5.84 19.70 23.30
C ASN A 161 -7.32 19.90 22.97
N SER A 162 -7.96 18.92 22.33
CA SER A 162 -9.33 19.06 21.86
C SER A 162 -10.36 18.63 22.89
N ASP A 163 -11.55 19.25 22.84
CA ASP A 163 -12.71 18.79 23.61
C ASP A 163 -13.13 17.36 23.23
N ALA A 164 -12.85 16.97 21.98
CA ALA A 164 -13.10 15.61 21.50
C ALA A 164 -12.28 14.56 22.27
N LEU A 165 -11.06 14.87 22.70
CA LEU A 165 -10.27 13.96 23.54
C LEU A 165 -10.91 13.81 24.92
N ASN A 166 -11.31 14.92 25.53
CA ASN A 166 -11.98 14.92 26.84
C ASN A 166 -13.28 14.09 26.78
N GLY A 167 -14.12 14.32 25.76
CA GLY A 167 -15.35 13.57 25.52
C GLY A 167 -15.10 12.08 25.33
N LEU A 168 -14.08 11.71 24.55
CA LEU A 168 -13.73 10.31 24.31
C LEU A 168 -13.25 9.60 25.60
N VAL A 169 -12.39 10.25 26.39
CA VAL A 169 -11.93 9.69 27.68
C VAL A 169 -13.11 9.51 28.63
N GLU A 170 -13.97 10.52 28.78
CA GLU A 170 -15.16 10.44 29.64
C GLU A 170 -16.12 9.34 29.17
N ARG A 171 -16.34 9.21 27.86
CA ARG A 171 -17.21 8.19 27.26
C ARG A 171 -16.68 6.78 27.49
N ALA A 172 -15.36 6.59 27.40
CA ALA A 172 -14.71 5.31 27.65
C ALA A 172 -14.75 4.92 29.13
N GLU A 173 -14.50 5.85 30.07
CA GLU A 173 -14.57 5.58 31.52
C GLU A 173 -15.98 5.20 31.99
N LYS A 174 -17.02 5.70 31.32
CA LYS A 174 -18.42 5.33 31.62
C LYS A 174 -18.84 3.97 31.06
N SER A 175 -18.04 3.38 30.17
CA SER A 175 -18.38 2.13 29.49
C SER A 175 -17.83 0.92 30.25
N SER A 176 -18.68 -0.07 30.47
CA SER A 176 -18.24 -1.37 31.03
C SER A 176 -17.61 -2.30 29.97
N ALA A 177 -17.69 -1.94 28.69
CA ALA A 177 -17.19 -2.76 27.59
C ALA A 177 -15.69 -2.52 27.31
N VAL A 178 -15.10 -1.47 27.86
CA VAL A 178 -13.70 -1.11 27.63
C VAL A 178 -12.97 -0.76 28.93
N ASN A 179 -11.65 -0.86 28.89
CA ASN A 179 -10.73 -0.41 29.92
C ASN A 179 -9.63 0.40 29.24
N ILE A 180 -9.45 1.66 29.65
CA ILE A 180 -8.36 2.49 29.13
C ILE A 180 -7.04 1.90 29.61
N TYR A 181 -6.34 1.22 28.71
CA TYR A 181 -5.02 0.67 28.95
C TYR A 181 -3.96 1.76 28.89
N GLY A 182 -4.19 2.78 28.05
CA GLY A 182 -3.18 3.79 27.81
C GLY A 182 -3.49 4.79 26.70
N PHE A 183 -2.47 5.56 26.35
CA PHE A 183 -2.48 6.49 25.22
C PHE A 183 -1.41 6.10 24.20
N TYR A 184 -1.74 6.21 22.92
CA TYR A 184 -0.86 5.82 21.83
C TYR A 184 -0.74 6.98 20.83
N CYS A 185 0.46 7.35 20.42
CA CYS A 185 0.66 8.28 19.30
C CYS A 185 1.63 7.66 18.29
N HIS A 186 1.68 8.20 17.07
CA HIS A 186 2.64 7.75 16.06
C HIS A 186 2.99 8.95 15.18
N ALA A 187 4.19 9.47 15.31
CA ALA A 187 4.65 10.59 14.51
C ALA A 187 5.04 10.14 13.09
N GLY A 188 4.05 9.82 12.26
CA GLY A 188 4.28 9.45 10.86
C GLY A 188 4.93 10.56 10.02
N HIS A 189 4.85 11.82 10.47
CA HIS A 189 5.51 12.96 9.82
C HIS A 189 7.04 12.98 10.06
N SER A 190 7.57 12.18 11.00
CA SER A 190 9.02 12.08 11.25
C SER A 190 9.81 11.60 10.04
N TYR A 191 9.16 10.89 9.10
CA TYR A 191 9.76 10.44 7.84
C TYR A 191 10.08 11.60 6.87
N ALA A 192 9.48 12.77 7.08
CA ALA A 192 9.82 13.99 6.36
C ALA A 192 11.04 14.72 6.95
N GLY A 193 11.45 14.37 8.18
CA GLY A 193 12.61 14.95 8.84
C GLY A 193 13.91 14.61 8.12
N ARG A 194 14.90 15.50 8.20
CA ARG A 194 16.20 15.38 7.51
C ARG A 194 17.40 15.52 8.44
N SER A 195 17.15 15.62 9.75
CA SER A 195 18.20 15.77 10.74
C SER A 195 17.86 15.04 12.03
N ARG A 196 18.91 14.72 12.79
CA ARG A 196 18.79 14.16 14.12
C ARG A 196 17.98 15.04 15.06
N ASN A 197 18.22 16.35 15.03
CA ASN A 197 17.53 17.30 15.91
C ASN A 197 16.01 17.32 15.64
N GLU A 198 15.58 17.28 14.39
CA GLU A 198 14.14 17.20 14.05
C GLU A 198 13.49 15.92 14.57
N ALA A 199 14.21 14.78 14.49
CA ALA A 199 13.72 13.52 15.04
C ALA A 199 13.64 13.55 16.58
N GLU A 200 14.63 14.15 17.24
CA GLU A 200 14.64 14.32 18.71
C GLU A 200 13.52 15.25 19.17
N GLU A 201 13.27 16.36 18.46
CA GLU A 201 12.14 17.26 18.73
C GLU A 201 10.80 16.52 18.55
N THR A 202 10.66 15.76 17.47
CA THR A 202 9.47 14.96 17.21
C THR A 202 9.22 13.95 18.34
N LEU A 203 10.26 13.23 18.78
CA LEU A 203 10.15 12.27 19.90
C LEU A 203 9.70 12.96 21.20
N ASN A 204 10.23 14.15 21.50
CA ASN A 204 9.83 14.93 22.66
C ASN A 204 8.35 15.37 22.58
N VAL A 205 7.87 15.75 21.38
CA VAL A 205 6.45 16.06 21.15
C VAL A 205 5.58 14.81 21.32
N GLU A 206 6.01 13.65 20.82
CA GLU A 206 5.30 12.38 21.00
C GLU A 206 5.07 12.10 22.50
N VAL A 207 6.15 12.09 23.28
CA VAL A 207 6.14 11.78 24.72
C VAL A 207 5.35 12.81 25.53
N SER A 208 5.59 14.10 25.29
CA SER A 208 4.89 15.16 26.03
C SER A 208 3.37 15.18 25.75
N SER A 209 2.97 14.87 24.52
CA SER A 209 1.55 14.79 24.13
C SER A 209 0.80 13.65 24.83
N VAL A 210 1.36 12.43 24.80
CA VAL A 210 0.74 11.29 25.49
C VAL A 210 0.76 11.44 27.00
N LEU A 211 1.81 12.02 27.58
CA LEU A 211 1.86 12.36 29.01
C LEU A 211 0.81 13.39 29.40
N LYS A 212 0.55 14.38 28.54
CA LYS A 212 -0.49 15.37 28.76
C LYS A 212 -1.87 14.71 28.76
N ALA A 213 -2.15 13.82 27.80
CA ALA A 213 -3.41 13.09 27.75
C ALA A 213 -3.58 12.14 28.96
N ALA A 214 -2.50 11.51 29.43
CA ALA A 214 -2.52 10.65 30.62
C ALA A 214 -2.98 11.39 31.90
N ARG A 215 -2.87 12.72 31.97
CA ARG A 215 -3.36 13.53 33.10
C ARG A 215 -4.89 13.63 33.16
N LEU A 216 -5.59 13.22 32.11
CA LEU A 216 -7.05 13.11 32.11
C LEU A 216 -7.54 11.91 32.94
N MET A 217 -6.63 10.99 33.27
CA MET A 217 -6.92 9.81 34.08
C MET A 217 -6.55 10.04 35.56
N PRO A 218 -7.21 9.35 36.49
CA PRO A 218 -6.83 9.33 37.90
C PRO A 218 -5.36 8.89 38.11
N SER A 219 -4.66 9.53 39.06
CA SER A 219 -3.22 9.30 39.31
C SER A 219 -2.88 7.95 39.92
N ASP A 220 -3.87 7.22 40.46
CA ASP A 220 -3.73 5.86 40.98
C ASP A 220 -3.85 4.79 39.87
N ARG A 221 -4.32 5.17 38.68
CA ARG A 221 -4.43 4.27 37.54
C ARG A 221 -3.06 4.04 36.91
N ARG A 222 -2.70 2.76 36.73
CA ARG A 222 -1.54 2.38 35.91
C ARG A 222 -1.88 2.48 34.44
N LEU A 223 -1.06 3.20 33.68
CA LEU A 223 -1.26 3.43 32.25
C LEU A 223 0.00 3.10 31.47
N VAL A 224 -0.20 2.65 30.23
CA VAL A 224 0.87 2.58 29.24
C VAL A 224 0.80 3.79 28.33
N ILE A 225 1.93 4.44 28.08
CA ILE A 225 2.05 5.41 26.99
C ILE A 225 2.95 4.81 25.91
N SER A 226 2.44 4.78 24.70
CA SER A 226 3.11 4.13 23.57
C SER A 226 3.40 5.15 22.48
N VAL A 227 4.68 5.34 22.17
CA VAL A 227 5.16 6.33 21.20
C VAL A 227 6.10 5.67 20.20
N GLY A 228 6.29 6.31 19.03
CA GLY A 228 7.39 5.94 18.17
C GLY A 228 7.06 5.81 16.70
N SER A 229 8.12 5.93 15.93
CA SER A 229 8.24 5.66 14.51
C SER A 229 9.67 5.17 14.28
N THR A 230 9.99 4.55 13.14
CA THR A 230 11.39 4.16 12.91
C THR A 230 12.36 5.36 13.01
N PRO A 231 12.05 6.55 12.46
CA PRO A 231 12.92 7.71 12.65
C PRO A 231 13.09 8.11 14.13
N THR A 232 12.00 8.20 14.91
CA THR A 232 12.11 8.58 16.33
C THR A 232 12.73 7.47 17.20
N ALA A 233 12.64 6.21 16.78
CA ALA A 233 13.33 5.09 17.42
C ALA A 233 14.86 5.16 17.27
N HIS A 234 15.38 5.67 16.15
CA HIS A 234 16.82 5.85 15.92
C HIS A 234 17.46 6.96 16.76
N VAL A 235 16.66 7.72 17.50
CA VAL A 235 17.12 8.76 18.43
C VAL A 235 16.56 8.57 19.84
N VAL A 236 16.00 7.39 20.14
CA VAL A 236 15.35 7.13 21.43
C VAL A 236 16.30 7.30 22.60
N GLU A 237 17.59 7.00 22.43
CA GLU A 237 18.65 7.16 23.42
C GLU A 237 18.84 8.61 23.90
N SER A 238 18.33 9.58 23.13
CA SER A 238 18.33 11.01 23.51
C SER A 238 17.26 11.35 24.56
N LEU A 239 16.30 10.45 24.81
CA LEU A 239 15.17 10.71 25.68
C LEU A 239 15.62 10.91 27.14
N LYS A 240 15.23 12.05 27.72
CA LYS A 240 15.55 12.43 29.12
C LYS A 240 14.32 12.46 30.02
N ALA A 241 13.19 11.94 29.56
CA ALA A 241 11.93 12.08 30.25
C ALA A 241 11.84 11.15 31.48
N SER A 242 11.57 11.74 32.65
CA SER A 242 11.22 10.99 33.86
C SER A 242 9.73 10.66 33.82
N MET A 243 9.38 9.40 33.95
CA MET A 243 7.98 8.96 34.01
C MET A 243 7.47 8.97 35.46
N PRO A 244 6.21 9.37 35.70
CA PRO A 244 5.53 9.09 36.96
C PRO A 244 5.46 7.58 37.24
N ASP A 245 5.46 7.17 38.52
CA ASP A 245 5.46 5.75 38.92
C ASP A 245 4.29 4.93 38.38
N ASN A 246 3.16 5.59 38.07
CA ASN A 246 1.97 4.95 37.52
C ASN A 246 1.97 4.88 35.97
N ILE A 247 3.01 5.38 35.30
CA ILE A 247 3.10 5.43 33.84
C ILE A 247 4.25 4.55 33.35
N ALA A 248 3.92 3.54 32.55
CA ALA A 248 4.90 2.76 31.80
C ALA A 248 5.04 3.35 30.38
N LEU A 249 6.25 3.78 30.02
CA LEU A 249 6.57 4.19 28.65
C LEU A 249 7.00 2.97 27.83
N GLU A 250 6.45 2.82 26.63
CA GLU A 250 6.93 1.87 25.63
C GLU A 250 7.21 2.56 24.29
N LEU A 251 8.23 2.08 23.58
CA LEU A 251 8.54 2.43 22.21
C LEU A 251 7.90 1.43 21.23
N HIS A 252 7.41 1.89 20.09
CA HIS A 252 7.03 1.02 18.97
C HIS A 252 7.69 1.45 17.66
N ALA A 253 8.29 0.49 16.96
CA ALA A 253 8.91 0.66 15.65
C ALA A 253 8.86 -0.64 14.85
N GLY A 254 8.88 -0.56 13.52
CA GLY A 254 8.73 -1.76 12.66
C GLY A 254 9.68 -1.86 11.49
N ASN A 255 10.05 -0.74 10.88
CA ASN A 255 10.94 -0.74 9.72
C ASN A 255 12.43 -0.79 10.11
N PHE A 256 12.77 -0.46 11.36
CA PHE A 256 14.15 -0.38 11.87
C PHE A 256 15.04 -1.62 11.63
N PRO A 257 14.54 -2.88 11.60
CA PRO A 257 15.41 -4.02 11.30
C PRO A 257 15.88 -3.98 9.84
N SER A 258 15.02 -3.53 8.93
CA SER A 258 15.26 -3.48 7.50
C SER A 258 15.97 -2.20 7.08
N ASN A 259 15.47 -1.05 7.52
CA ASN A 259 15.70 0.25 6.88
C ASN A 259 15.47 0.21 5.36
N ASP A 260 15.59 1.35 4.70
CA ASP A 260 15.43 1.53 3.26
C ASP A 260 15.92 2.93 2.87
N LEU A 261 15.87 3.28 1.58
CA LEU A 261 16.32 4.59 1.12
C LEU A 261 15.49 5.74 1.73
N GLN A 262 14.22 5.51 2.09
CA GLN A 262 13.44 6.50 2.83
C GLN A 262 14.01 6.71 4.25
N GLN A 263 14.40 5.66 4.97
CA GLN A 263 15.11 5.82 6.25
C GLN A 263 16.47 6.50 6.07
N VAL A 264 17.24 6.14 5.05
CA VAL A 264 18.53 6.81 4.75
C VAL A 264 18.31 8.31 4.48
N SER A 265 17.20 8.66 3.82
CA SER A 265 16.84 10.06 3.54
C SER A 265 16.61 10.91 4.79
N THR A 266 16.37 10.30 5.95
CA THR A 266 16.22 11.03 7.22
C THR A 266 17.55 11.53 7.78
N GLY A 267 18.68 11.01 7.30
CA GLY A 267 20.01 11.28 7.85
C GLY A 267 20.31 10.54 9.16
N LEU A 268 19.42 9.66 9.63
CA LEU A 268 19.58 8.91 10.88
C LEU A 268 20.30 7.57 10.70
N VAL A 269 20.26 7.01 9.49
CA VAL A 269 20.92 5.75 9.15
C VAL A 269 21.72 5.90 7.85
N THR A 270 22.76 5.09 7.72
CA THR A 270 23.61 5.01 6.54
C THR A 270 23.10 3.97 5.53
N GLN A 271 23.55 4.04 4.28
CA GLN A 271 23.19 3.04 3.26
C GLN A 271 23.57 1.60 3.66
N ALA A 272 24.64 1.43 4.44
CA ALA A 272 25.12 0.14 4.93
C ALA A 272 24.20 -0.49 6.00
N GLN A 273 23.27 0.26 6.58
CA GLN A 273 22.30 -0.23 7.55
C GLN A 273 21.00 -0.73 6.90
N GLN A 274 20.93 -0.76 5.57
CA GLN A 274 19.82 -1.36 4.84
C GLN A 274 20.03 -2.87 4.74
N ALA A 275 19.16 -3.64 5.38
CA ALA A 275 19.21 -5.10 5.37
C ALA A 275 18.39 -5.72 4.24
N VAL A 276 17.57 -4.96 3.51
CA VAL A 276 16.70 -5.47 2.44
C VAL A 276 17.16 -4.96 1.09
N SER A 277 17.28 -5.88 0.14
CA SER A 277 17.56 -5.60 -1.29
C SER A 277 16.69 -6.48 -2.19
N VAL A 278 16.57 -6.08 -3.45
CA VAL A 278 15.94 -6.89 -4.50
C VAL A 278 17.02 -7.33 -5.49
N ALA A 279 17.28 -8.63 -5.56
CA ALA A 279 18.11 -9.23 -6.59
C ALA A 279 17.36 -9.17 -7.93
N ALA A 280 18.03 -8.68 -8.96
CA ALA A 280 17.53 -8.53 -10.32
C ALA A 280 18.61 -8.94 -11.33
N GLU A 281 18.21 -9.10 -12.59
CA GLU A 281 19.10 -9.43 -13.70
C GLU A 281 18.99 -8.39 -14.80
N VAL A 282 20.14 -8.00 -15.35
CA VAL A 282 20.22 -7.10 -16.51
C VAL A 282 19.75 -7.85 -17.75
N CYS A 283 18.59 -7.48 -18.26
CA CYS A 283 17.99 -8.07 -19.47
C CYS A 283 18.55 -7.44 -20.76
N SER A 284 18.94 -6.17 -20.72
CA SER A 284 19.44 -5.45 -21.89
C SER A 284 20.30 -4.24 -21.47
N VAL A 285 21.19 -3.81 -22.36
CA VAL A 285 22.05 -2.62 -22.19
C VAL A 285 21.90 -1.74 -23.42
N TYR A 286 21.70 -0.44 -23.22
CA TYR A 286 21.43 0.57 -24.24
C TYR A 286 22.45 1.73 -24.15
N PRO A 287 23.64 1.58 -24.74
CA PRO A 287 24.70 2.61 -24.69
C PRO A 287 24.26 3.97 -25.21
N GLU A 288 23.41 3.99 -26.25
CA GLU A 288 22.95 5.21 -26.91
C GLU A 288 22.05 6.09 -26.01
N ARG A 289 21.50 5.51 -24.94
CA ARG A 289 20.71 6.21 -23.92
C ARG A 289 21.34 6.17 -22.53
N ASN A 290 22.51 5.54 -22.40
CA ASN A 290 23.19 5.28 -21.13
C ASN A 290 22.29 4.57 -20.09
N GLU A 291 21.58 3.53 -20.53
CA GLU A 291 20.55 2.84 -19.74
C GLU A 291 20.71 1.32 -19.76
N ALA A 292 20.43 0.66 -18.64
CA ALA A 292 20.29 -0.80 -18.57
C ALA A 292 18.87 -1.19 -18.15
N LEU A 293 18.34 -2.27 -18.71
CA LEU A 293 17.01 -2.80 -18.37
C LEU A 293 17.18 -3.98 -17.42
N VAL A 294 16.43 -3.99 -16.31
CA VAL A 294 16.40 -5.10 -15.35
C VAL A 294 14.99 -5.68 -15.21
N ASN A 295 14.90 -6.96 -14.87
CA ASN A 295 13.62 -7.65 -14.61
C ASN A 295 13.02 -7.35 -13.22
N ALA A 296 13.22 -6.14 -12.70
CA ALA A 296 12.63 -5.66 -11.46
C ALA A 296 11.84 -4.37 -11.73
N GLY A 297 10.53 -4.52 -11.95
CA GLY A 297 9.60 -3.43 -12.20
C GLY A 297 8.86 -2.93 -10.96
N VAL A 298 7.71 -2.26 -11.19
CA VAL A 298 6.79 -1.80 -10.14
C VAL A 298 6.36 -2.92 -9.21
N ILE A 299 6.12 -4.13 -9.73
CA ILE A 299 5.69 -5.24 -8.89
C ILE A 299 6.78 -5.61 -7.88
N ALA A 300 8.06 -5.57 -8.27
CA ALA A 300 9.18 -5.91 -7.39
C ALA A 300 9.58 -4.74 -6.46
N LEU A 301 9.59 -3.50 -6.96
CA LEU A 301 10.18 -2.34 -6.27
C LEU A 301 9.17 -1.33 -5.73
N SER A 302 7.89 -1.48 -6.07
CA SER A 302 6.82 -0.49 -5.85
C SER A 302 7.05 0.85 -6.58
N ARG A 303 6.27 1.89 -6.24
CA ARG A 303 6.43 3.28 -6.73
C ARG A 303 6.60 4.28 -5.59
N GLU A 304 7.08 3.81 -4.45
CA GLU A 304 7.32 4.66 -3.29
C GLU A 304 8.42 5.69 -3.60
N ALA A 305 8.26 6.90 -3.10
CA ALA A 305 9.23 7.99 -3.27
C ALA A 305 10.17 8.09 -2.06
N SER A 306 11.38 8.57 -2.30
CA SER A 306 12.35 8.95 -1.26
C SER A 306 13.03 10.27 -1.66
N ALA A 307 13.97 10.78 -0.84
CA ALA A 307 14.79 11.93 -1.24
C ALA A 307 15.79 11.57 -2.35
N PHE A 308 16.02 10.27 -2.59
CA PHE A 308 16.80 9.79 -3.71
C PHE A 308 15.95 9.81 -4.99
N SER A 309 16.49 10.38 -6.06
CA SER A 309 15.82 10.41 -7.37
C SER A 309 15.52 8.99 -7.88
N GLY A 310 14.33 8.75 -8.42
CA GLY A 310 13.94 7.44 -8.95
C GLY A 310 13.39 6.47 -7.89
N PHE A 311 13.48 5.18 -8.19
CA PHE A 311 12.74 4.11 -7.49
C PHE A 311 13.63 3.07 -6.80
N GLY A 312 14.93 3.32 -6.75
CA GLY A 312 15.91 2.45 -6.12
C GLY A 312 17.34 2.84 -6.47
N ARG A 313 18.31 2.17 -5.82
CA ARG A 313 19.75 2.37 -6.03
C ARG A 313 20.44 1.03 -6.23
N VAL A 314 21.45 0.98 -7.09
CA VAL A 314 22.23 -0.24 -7.30
C VAL A 314 23.20 -0.41 -6.13
N VAL A 315 23.12 -1.56 -5.45
CA VAL A 315 24.00 -1.89 -4.33
C VAL A 315 25.45 -1.93 -4.81
N GLY A 316 26.35 -1.29 -4.07
CA GLY A 316 27.78 -1.24 -4.41
C GLY A 316 28.12 -0.32 -5.60
N SER A 317 27.13 0.29 -6.25
CA SER A 317 27.33 1.14 -7.42
C SER A 317 26.46 2.41 -7.34
N PRO A 318 26.80 3.37 -6.45
CA PRO A 318 25.97 4.52 -6.12
C PRO A 318 25.68 5.45 -7.31
N ALA A 319 26.52 5.42 -8.34
CA ALA A 319 26.34 6.16 -9.59
C ALA A 319 25.11 5.72 -10.40
N TRP A 320 24.45 4.60 -10.05
CA TRP A 320 23.32 4.06 -10.79
C TRP A 320 22.07 3.90 -9.94
N GLY A 321 20.92 4.25 -10.52
CA GLY A 321 19.63 4.14 -9.86
C GLY A 321 18.52 3.75 -10.84
N VAL A 322 17.39 3.29 -10.29
CA VAL A 322 16.23 2.92 -11.08
C VAL A 322 15.46 4.19 -11.45
N VAL A 323 15.71 4.73 -12.65
CA VAL A 323 15.17 6.03 -13.09
C VAL A 323 13.74 5.93 -13.63
N ARG A 324 13.35 4.76 -14.15
CA ARG A 324 11.99 4.53 -14.67
C ARG A 324 11.52 3.11 -14.37
N LEU A 325 10.20 2.97 -14.22
CA LEU A 325 9.54 1.70 -13.93
C LEU A 325 8.33 1.46 -14.83
N SER A 326 8.28 0.28 -15.43
CA SER A 326 7.06 -0.38 -15.91
C SER A 326 6.71 -1.55 -14.98
N GLN A 327 5.61 -2.27 -15.23
CA GLN A 327 5.12 -3.32 -14.33
C GLN A 327 6.20 -4.33 -13.92
N GLU A 328 6.91 -4.91 -14.89
CA GLU A 328 7.97 -5.93 -14.68
C GLU A 328 9.38 -5.44 -15.06
N HIS A 329 9.51 -4.21 -15.56
CA HIS A 329 10.76 -3.68 -16.09
C HIS A 329 11.23 -2.47 -15.30
N GLY A 330 12.47 -2.52 -14.83
CA GLY A 330 13.18 -1.37 -14.28
C GLY A 330 14.23 -0.86 -15.25
N VAL A 331 14.38 0.46 -15.36
CA VAL A 331 15.45 1.09 -16.15
C VAL A 331 16.46 1.67 -15.19
N LEU A 332 17.68 1.14 -15.21
CA LEU A 332 18.84 1.72 -14.56
C LEU A 332 19.37 2.87 -15.42
N GLY A 333 19.62 4.00 -14.79
CA GLY A 333 20.22 5.18 -15.41
C GLY A 333 21.25 5.80 -14.47
N ALA A 334 22.20 6.52 -15.05
CA ALA A 334 23.24 7.19 -14.32
C ALA A 334 22.64 8.33 -13.47
N ILE A 335 23.00 8.37 -12.19
CA ILE A 335 22.66 9.43 -11.23
C ILE A 335 23.79 10.47 -11.18
N GLU A 336 25.02 10.03 -11.47
CA GLU A 336 26.22 10.86 -11.56
C GLU A 336 26.67 10.94 -13.03
N GLU A 337 27.18 12.10 -13.45
CA GLU A 337 27.67 12.30 -14.81
C GLU A 337 28.97 11.52 -15.08
N GLY A 338 29.21 11.15 -16.34
CA GLY A 338 30.49 10.62 -16.81
C GLY A 338 30.66 9.10 -16.71
N ARG A 339 29.69 8.35 -16.16
CA ARG A 339 29.67 6.88 -16.20
C ARG A 339 28.96 6.37 -17.45
N LYS A 340 29.52 5.34 -18.08
CA LYS A 340 28.93 4.67 -19.24
C LYS A 340 28.35 3.32 -18.86
N VAL A 341 27.13 3.05 -19.32
CA VAL A 341 26.38 1.85 -18.96
C VAL A 341 27.08 0.57 -19.40
N GLU A 342 27.72 0.58 -20.57
CA GLU A 342 28.42 -0.59 -21.13
C GLU A 342 29.71 -0.95 -20.38
N GLU A 343 30.24 -0.03 -19.57
CA GLU A 343 31.40 -0.27 -18.71
C GLU A 343 30.99 -0.95 -17.40
N ASP A 344 29.78 -0.64 -16.90
CA ASP A 344 29.27 -1.08 -15.59
C ASP A 344 28.30 -2.27 -15.66
N PHE A 345 27.63 -2.46 -16.80
CA PHE A 345 26.60 -3.49 -16.97
C PHE A 345 26.76 -4.34 -18.24
N LYS A 346 26.47 -5.64 -18.09
CA LYS A 346 26.35 -6.61 -19.19
C LYS A 346 25.05 -7.38 -19.08
N VAL A 347 24.51 -7.82 -20.23
CA VAL A 347 23.33 -8.71 -20.25
C VAL A 347 23.64 -10.00 -19.46
N GLY A 348 22.70 -10.42 -18.62
CA GLY A 348 22.84 -11.55 -17.70
C GLY A 348 23.53 -11.22 -16.37
N GLN A 349 24.04 -10.00 -16.19
CA GLN A 349 24.64 -9.58 -14.93
C GLN A 349 23.59 -9.53 -13.82
N ARG A 350 23.94 -10.13 -12.67
CA ARG A 350 23.16 -10.00 -11.44
C ARG A 350 23.45 -8.68 -10.77
N VAL A 351 22.39 -8.01 -10.32
CA VAL A 351 22.47 -6.77 -9.57
C VAL A 351 21.54 -6.84 -8.37
N GLU A 352 21.89 -6.15 -7.30
CA GLU A 352 20.99 -5.94 -6.17
C GLU A 352 20.56 -4.48 -6.11
N LEU A 353 19.30 -4.26 -5.74
CA LEU A 353 18.69 -2.95 -5.70
C LEU A 353 18.20 -2.64 -4.29
N TRP A 354 18.69 -1.55 -3.70
CA TRP A 354 18.04 -0.96 -2.53
C TRP A 354 16.71 -0.34 -2.96
N CYS A 355 15.64 -0.68 -2.24
CA CYS A 355 14.31 -0.16 -2.50
C CYS A 355 14.04 1.14 -1.73
N ASN A 356 13.09 1.94 -2.22
CA ASN A 356 12.69 3.16 -1.53
C ASN A 356 11.98 2.90 -0.19
N HIS A 357 11.18 1.84 -0.11
CA HIS A 357 10.38 1.52 1.08
C HIS A 357 10.28 0.00 1.25
N ALA A 358 10.92 -0.52 2.29
CA ALA A 358 11.03 -1.96 2.52
C ALA A 358 9.66 -2.61 2.78
N CYS A 359 8.75 -1.95 3.50
CA CYS A 359 7.45 -2.54 3.85
C CYS A 359 6.60 -2.88 2.61
N ILE A 360 6.53 -1.96 1.65
CA ILE A 360 5.72 -2.13 0.43
C ILE A 360 6.42 -3.07 -0.55
N THR A 361 7.74 -2.95 -0.67
CA THR A 361 8.58 -3.86 -1.47
C THR A 361 8.43 -5.31 -0.98
N ALA A 362 8.58 -5.53 0.33
CA ALA A 362 8.48 -6.86 0.93
C ALA A 362 7.08 -7.48 0.78
N ALA A 363 6.02 -6.66 0.72
CA ALA A 363 4.66 -7.12 0.49
C ALA A 363 4.46 -7.75 -0.91
N ALA A 364 5.35 -7.52 -1.87
CA ALA A 364 5.27 -8.12 -3.21
C ALA A 364 5.80 -9.57 -3.29
N PHE A 365 6.71 -9.97 -2.39
CA PHE A 365 7.42 -11.26 -2.49
C PHE A 365 6.82 -12.33 -1.57
N TYR A 366 6.71 -13.57 -2.05
CA TYR A 366 6.14 -14.69 -1.30
C TYR A 366 7.14 -15.44 -0.43
N ALA A 367 8.44 -15.19 -0.62
CA ALA A 367 9.52 -15.70 0.21
C ALA A 367 10.64 -14.66 0.25
N TYR A 368 11.38 -14.66 1.34
CA TYR A 368 12.57 -13.84 1.53
C TYR A 368 13.78 -14.75 1.67
N TYR A 369 14.81 -14.53 0.86
CA TYR A 369 16.05 -15.29 0.94
C TYR A 369 17.00 -14.58 1.90
N VAL A 370 17.36 -15.26 2.97
CA VAL A 370 18.11 -14.67 4.08
C VAL A 370 19.56 -15.09 3.95
N ALA A 371 20.42 -14.12 3.67
CA ALA A 371 21.84 -14.32 3.39
C ALA A 371 22.72 -13.89 4.56
N ASP A 372 23.90 -14.51 4.66
CA ASP A 372 24.96 -14.12 5.58
C ASP A 372 25.89 -13.04 4.99
N GLU A 373 27.02 -12.77 5.66
CA GLU A 373 28.01 -11.76 5.25
C GLU A 373 28.71 -12.11 3.93
N GLU A 374 28.74 -13.39 3.57
CA GLU A 374 29.36 -13.92 2.35
C GLU A 374 28.37 -13.91 1.17
N GLY A 375 27.12 -13.49 1.40
CA GLY A 375 26.06 -13.53 0.39
C GLY A 375 25.55 -14.94 0.12
N ILE A 376 25.74 -15.88 1.05
CA ILE A 376 25.22 -17.24 0.96
C ILE A 376 23.86 -17.30 1.66
N VAL A 377 22.86 -17.81 0.95
CA VAL A 377 21.51 -17.99 1.49
C VAL A 377 21.53 -19.07 2.57
N ARG A 378 21.12 -18.73 3.78
CA ARG A 378 21.05 -19.64 4.94
C ARG A 378 19.62 -20.05 5.25
N GLU A 379 18.66 -19.17 5.04
CA GLU A 379 17.26 -19.41 5.36
C GLU A 379 16.35 -18.86 4.26
N ALA A 380 15.11 -19.35 4.23
CA ALA A 380 14.04 -18.81 3.41
C ALA A 380 12.83 -18.54 4.31
N TRP A 381 12.53 -17.26 4.56
CA TRP A 381 11.41 -16.85 5.42
C TRP A 381 10.14 -16.65 4.59
N ILE A 382 9.01 -17.07 5.14
CA ILE A 382 7.70 -16.94 4.48
C ILE A 382 6.90 -15.86 5.20
N PRO A 383 6.58 -14.72 4.55
CA PRO A 383 5.73 -13.71 5.14
C PRO A 383 4.29 -14.19 5.28
N TRP A 384 3.63 -13.72 6.33
CA TRP A 384 2.21 -13.90 6.61
C TRP A 384 1.39 -13.11 5.59
N LYS A 385 1.17 -13.72 4.43
CA LYS A 385 0.18 -13.30 3.46
C LYS A 385 -1.00 -14.25 3.57
N VAL A 386 -2.20 -13.73 3.37
CA VAL A 386 -3.37 -14.59 3.23
C VAL A 386 -3.21 -15.34 1.91
N SER A 387 -2.93 -16.63 1.96
CA SER A 387 -2.98 -17.45 0.76
C SER A 387 -4.44 -17.63 0.35
N TYR A 388 -4.73 -17.61 -0.95
CA TYR A 388 -6.03 -18.05 -1.46
C TYR A 388 -6.35 -19.47 -0.97
N ALA A 389 -5.33 -20.32 -0.82
CA ALA A 389 -5.48 -21.65 -0.24
C ALA A 389 -5.94 -21.59 1.23
N ASP A 390 -5.46 -20.63 2.03
CA ASP A 390 -5.91 -20.45 3.41
C ASP A 390 -7.35 -19.96 3.46
N ILE A 391 -7.74 -19.05 2.56
CA ILE A 391 -9.13 -18.58 2.42
C ILE A 391 -10.03 -19.75 2.02
N ALA A 392 -9.65 -20.50 0.99
CA ALA A 392 -10.39 -21.65 0.49
C ALA A 392 -10.51 -22.75 1.55
N ALA A 393 -9.46 -23.00 2.32
CA ALA A 393 -9.46 -23.97 3.42
C ALA A 393 -10.26 -23.48 4.65
N SER A 394 -10.42 -22.16 4.82
CA SER A 394 -11.20 -21.53 5.89
C SER A 394 -12.69 -21.34 5.55
N GLY A 395 -13.11 -21.67 4.32
CA GLY A 395 -14.51 -21.65 3.91
C GLY A 395 -15.38 -22.61 4.75
N PRO A 396 -16.71 -22.47 4.72
CA PRO A 396 -17.60 -23.41 5.38
C PRO A 396 -17.26 -24.82 4.89
N LYS A 397 -16.82 -25.67 5.82
CA LYS A 397 -16.60 -27.09 5.52
C LYS A 397 -17.95 -27.65 5.11
N GLN A 398 -18.02 -28.22 3.91
CA GLN A 398 -19.21 -28.94 3.46
C GLN A 398 -19.63 -29.92 4.56
N THR A 399 -20.91 -29.94 4.89
CA THR A 399 -21.46 -31.01 5.72
C THR A 399 -21.21 -32.36 5.03
N PRO A 400 -21.14 -33.48 5.77
CA PRO A 400 -20.97 -34.81 5.16
C PRO A 400 -22.02 -35.12 4.07
N GLU A 401 -23.19 -34.51 4.19
CA GLU A 401 -24.32 -34.63 3.26
C GLU A 401 -24.10 -33.80 1.98
N GLU A 402 -23.51 -32.60 2.09
CA GLU A 402 -23.10 -31.77 0.93
C GLU A 402 -21.85 -32.30 0.22
N ALA A 403 -20.99 -33.02 0.93
CA ALA A 403 -19.79 -33.65 0.37
C ALA A 403 -20.09 -35.02 -0.28
N ALA A 404 -21.27 -35.59 -0.04
CA ALA A 404 -21.68 -36.84 -0.67
C ALA A 404 -22.02 -36.61 -2.15
N ALA A 405 -21.51 -37.48 -3.02
CA ALA A 405 -21.93 -37.50 -4.42
C ALA A 405 -23.45 -37.73 -4.49
N PRO A 406 -24.19 -37.01 -5.37
CA PRO A 406 -25.61 -37.26 -5.56
C PRO A 406 -25.79 -38.73 -5.95
N GLN A 407 -26.78 -39.38 -5.34
CA GLN A 407 -27.12 -40.76 -5.67
C GLN A 407 -27.41 -40.85 -7.17
N PRO A 408 -26.77 -41.77 -7.91
CA PRO A 408 -27.06 -41.92 -9.33
C PRO A 408 -28.55 -42.19 -9.50
N PRO A 409 -29.20 -41.60 -10.53
CA PRO A 409 -30.63 -41.79 -10.74
C PRO A 409 -30.92 -43.28 -10.84
N GLN A 410 -31.77 -43.76 -9.93
CA GLN A 410 -32.26 -45.13 -10.02
C GLN A 410 -33.10 -45.25 -11.28
N ILE A 411 -32.70 -46.15 -12.18
CA ILE A 411 -33.53 -46.52 -13.33
C ILE A 411 -34.74 -47.25 -12.75
N VAL A 412 -35.87 -46.56 -12.65
CA VAL A 412 -37.15 -47.21 -12.40
C VAL A 412 -37.52 -47.92 -13.70
N SER A 413 -37.35 -49.23 -13.71
CA SER A 413 -37.79 -50.07 -14.81
C SER A 413 -39.31 -50.22 -14.74
N ASP A 414 -40.03 -49.24 -15.28
CA ASP A 414 -41.46 -49.41 -15.57
C ASP A 414 -41.59 -50.33 -16.80
N GLU A 415 -41.72 -51.63 -16.55
CA GLU A 415 -42.16 -52.58 -17.56
C GLU A 415 -43.61 -52.27 -17.95
N SER A 416 -43.79 -51.41 -18.95
CA SER A 416 -44.95 -51.49 -19.83
C SER A 416 -44.54 -51.09 -21.24
N ALA A 417 -44.22 -52.09 -22.04
CA ALA A 417 -44.06 -51.94 -23.47
C ALA A 417 -45.39 -51.46 -24.09
N SER A 418 -45.35 -50.32 -24.77
CA SER A 418 -46.35 -49.97 -25.78
C SER A 418 -45.62 -49.67 -27.09
N THR A 419 -45.58 -50.67 -27.95
CA THR A 419 -45.26 -50.55 -29.37
C THR A 419 -46.43 -49.87 -30.08
N ALA A 420 -46.36 -48.56 -30.26
CA ALA A 420 -47.25 -47.83 -31.17
C ALA A 420 -46.55 -46.60 -31.76
N SER A 421 -46.10 -46.76 -33.01
CA SER A 421 -46.01 -45.77 -34.08
C SER A 421 -45.86 -44.29 -33.70
N LEU A 422 -44.64 -43.78 -33.77
CA LEU A 422 -44.38 -42.38 -34.14
C LEU A 422 -43.43 -42.36 -35.33
N VAL A 423 -43.99 -42.76 -36.48
CA VAL A 423 -43.47 -42.32 -37.77
C VAL A 423 -44.07 -40.93 -37.99
N ASP A 424 -43.27 -39.90 -37.76
CA ASP A 424 -43.61 -38.53 -38.17
C ASP A 424 -43.08 -38.33 -39.60
N VAL A 425 -43.94 -38.65 -40.57
CA VAL A 425 -43.75 -38.33 -42.00
C VAL A 425 -44.37 -36.96 -42.23
N ASP A 426 -43.63 -35.88 -41.95
CA ASP A 426 -43.84 -34.55 -42.54
C ASP A 426 -42.71 -33.56 -42.15
N MET A 427 -41.44 -33.99 -42.25
CA MET A 427 -40.34 -33.02 -42.41
C MET A 427 -40.11 -32.78 -43.91
N PRO A 428 -40.20 -31.55 -44.43
CA PRO A 428 -39.60 -31.22 -45.71
C PRO A 428 -38.08 -31.38 -45.57
N SER A 429 -37.61 -32.56 -45.93
CA SER A 429 -36.21 -32.88 -46.13
C SER A 429 -35.65 -32.05 -47.28
N VAL A 430 -34.38 -31.65 -47.13
CA VAL A 430 -33.48 -31.10 -48.15
C VAL A 430 -33.58 -29.58 -48.36
N HIS A 431 -32.78 -28.84 -47.59
CA HIS A 431 -32.22 -27.60 -48.10
C HIS A 431 -31.25 -27.96 -49.23
N THR A 432 -31.61 -27.71 -50.49
CA THR A 432 -30.65 -27.82 -51.58
C THR A 432 -29.62 -26.73 -51.42
N VAL A 433 -28.41 -27.12 -51.04
CA VAL A 433 -27.24 -26.24 -51.00
C VAL A 433 -26.97 -25.82 -52.46
N PRO A 434 -27.00 -24.52 -52.78
CA PRO A 434 -26.71 -24.06 -54.14
C PRO A 434 -25.25 -24.41 -54.49
N ALA A 435 -25.00 -24.72 -55.77
CA ALA A 435 -23.74 -25.35 -56.21
C ALA A 435 -22.49 -24.47 -55.99
N ASP A 436 -22.68 -23.18 -55.74
CA ASP A 436 -21.66 -22.17 -55.45
C ASP A 436 -21.35 -21.99 -53.95
N PHE A 437 -21.99 -22.77 -53.06
CA PHE A 437 -21.82 -22.64 -51.60
C PHE A 437 -20.36 -22.69 -51.13
N LEU A 438 -19.51 -23.51 -51.76
CA LEU A 438 -18.09 -23.60 -51.42
C LEU A 438 -17.27 -22.39 -51.90
N GLU A 439 -17.80 -21.60 -52.84
CA GLU A 439 -17.16 -20.40 -53.39
C GLU A 439 -17.65 -19.10 -52.71
N GLN A 440 -18.70 -19.18 -51.88
CA GLN A 440 -19.21 -18.04 -51.13
C GLN A 440 -18.27 -17.66 -49.97
N GLU A 441 -17.91 -16.37 -49.88
CA GLU A 441 -17.07 -15.84 -48.79
C GLU A 441 -17.72 -15.99 -47.40
N VAL A 442 -19.06 -16.07 -47.36
CA VAL A 442 -19.84 -16.24 -46.13
C VAL A 442 -20.90 -17.32 -46.35
N GLN A 443 -20.70 -18.47 -45.71
CA GLN A 443 -21.46 -19.70 -45.99
C GLN A 443 -22.68 -19.88 -45.07
N THR A 444 -22.76 -19.14 -43.97
CA THR A 444 -23.88 -19.24 -43.02
C THR A 444 -24.28 -17.87 -42.48
N GLU A 445 -25.55 -17.69 -42.14
CA GLU A 445 -26.07 -16.46 -41.51
C GLU A 445 -25.35 -16.16 -40.18
N THR A 446 -24.94 -17.21 -39.46
CA THR A 446 -24.17 -17.09 -38.21
C THR A 446 -22.76 -16.56 -38.45
N GLN A 447 -22.16 -16.88 -39.59
CA GLN A 447 -20.84 -16.40 -40.00
C GLN A 447 -20.93 -14.95 -40.51
N ALA A 448 -21.99 -14.59 -41.23
CA ALA A 448 -22.30 -13.20 -41.60
C ALA A 448 -22.44 -12.29 -40.36
N ALA A 449 -23.26 -12.71 -39.40
CA ALA A 449 -23.50 -11.98 -38.16
C ALA A 449 -22.28 -11.88 -37.24
N ARG A 450 -21.26 -12.74 -37.42
CA ARG A 450 -19.99 -12.66 -36.70
C ARG A 450 -19.05 -11.63 -37.35
N ILE A 451 -18.96 -11.63 -38.68
CA ILE A 451 -18.13 -10.68 -39.43
C ILE A 451 -18.63 -9.24 -39.20
N GLU A 452 -19.94 -9.03 -39.24
CA GLU A 452 -20.55 -7.71 -38.98
C GLU A 452 -20.18 -7.19 -37.57
N ARG A 453 -20.28 -8.04 -36.54
CA ARG A 453 -19.87 -7.69 -35.17
C ARG A 453 -18.37 -7.44 -35.02
N GLU A 454 -17.53 -8.18 -35.75
CA GLU A 454 -16.07 -7.97 -35.75
C GLU A 454 -15.69 -6.65 -36.41
N ASP A 455 -16.40 -6.24 -37.47
CA ASP A 455 -16.16 -4.98 -38.16
C ASP A 455 -16.72 -3.77 -37.40
N GLU A 456 -17.88 -3.89 -36.76
CA GLU A 456 -18.39 -2.89 -35.81
C GLU A 456 -17.39 -2.66 -34.66
N ALA A 457 -16.85 -3.73 -34.08
CA ALA A 457 -15.86 -3.64 -33.00
C ALA A 457 -14.54 -2.99 -33.46
N LYS A 458 -14.09 -3.24 -34.71
CA LYS A 458 -12.93 -2.55 -35.29
C LYS A 458 -13.21 -1.07 -35.53
N GLU A 459 -14.41 -0.71 -35.95
CA GLU A 459 -14.79 0.68 -36.19
C GLU A 459 -14.89 1.46 -34.87
N GLU A 460 -15.47 0.87 -33.82
CA GLU A 460 -15.46 1.43 -32.47
C GLU A 460 -14.05 1.60 -31.91
N LYS A 461 -13.17 0.62 -32.13
CA LYS A 461 -11.77 0.71 -31.72
C LYS A 461 -11.04 1.85 -32.43
N ARG A 462 -11.23 2.03 -33.74
CA ARG A 462 -10.69 3.19 -34.49
C ARG A 462 -11.22 4.51 -33.95
N LYS A 463 -12.53 4.63 -33.69
CA LYS A 463 -13.14 5.84 -33.11
C LYS A 463 -12.54 6.16 -31.74
N ARG A 464 -12.29 5.15 -30.90
CA ARG A 464 -11.67 5.30 -29.58
C ARG A 464 -10.20 5.72 -29.66
N ASP A 465 -9.44 5.16 -30.59
CA ASP A 465 -8.03 5.49 -30.79
C ASP A 465 -7.87 6.90 -31.37
N ASP A 466 -8.74 7.32 -32.30
CA ASP A 466 -8.79 8.70 -32.81
C ASP A 466 -9.17 9.71 -31.72
N ALA A 467 -10.12 9.36 -30.83
CA ALA A 467 -10.48 10.18 -29.68
C ALA A 467 -9.31 10.33 -28.70
N LYS A 468 -8.58 9.24 -28.41
CA LYS A 468 -7.36 9.28 -27.59
C LYS A 468 -6.26 10.13 -28.21
N ALA A 469 -6.06 10.03 -29.53
CA ALA A 469 -5.08 10.84 -30.23
C ALA A 469 -5.43 12.35 -30.18
N LYS A 470 -6.72 12.70 -30.31
CA LYS A 470 -7.20 14.08 -30.14
C LYS A 470 -7.02 14.59 -28.71
N ALA A 471 -7.34 13.77 -27.70
CA ALA A 471 -7.13 14.11 -26.30
C ALA A 471 -5.65 14.34 -25.97
N LYS A 472 -4.76 13.45 -26.44
CA LYS A 472 -3.31 13.60 -26.24
C LYS A 472 -2.74 14.85 -26.92
N ARG A 473 -3.27 15.23 -28.08
CA ARG A 473 -2.91 16.50 -28.75
C ARG A 473 -3.38 17.72 -27.94
N ALA A 474 -4.58 17.66 -27.35
CA ALA A 474 -5.10 18.72 -26.49
C ALA A 474 -4.28 18.86 -25.19
N ASP A 475 -3.93 17.75 -24.55
CA ASP A 475 -3.06 17.74 -23.36
C ASP A 475 -1.67 18.28 -23.66
N ASN A 476 -1.04 17.85 -24.76
CA ASN A 476 0.27 18.39 -25.15
C ASN A 476 0.20 19.89 -25.46
N TRP A 477 -0.88 20.36 -26.09
CA TRP A 477 -1.10 21.79 -26.33
C TRP A 477 -1.27 22.57 -25.02
N LEU A 478 -2.03 22.04 -24.06
CA LEU A 478 -2.19 22.63 -22.72
C LEU A 478 -0.86 22.68 -21.96
N ILE A 479 -0.10 21.59 -21.95
CA ILE A 479 1.23 21.53 -21.31
C ILE A 479 2.17 22.58 -21.91
N GLN A 480 2.14 22.75 -23.24
CA GLN A 480 2.96 23.75 -23.93
C GLN A 480 2.51 25.19 -23.62
N GLN A 481 1.22 25.43 -23.42
CA GLN A 481 0.71 26.74 -22.99
C GLN A 481 1.05 27.02 -21.51
N PHE A 482 0.98 26.03 -20.64
CA PHE A 482 1.39 26.18 -19.23
C PHE A 482 2.89 26.38 -19.06
N SER A 483 3.72 25.72 -19.87
CA SER A 483 5.18 25.94 -19.84
C SER A 483 5.56 27.34 -20.34
N GLN A 484 4.82 27.89 -21.30
CA GLN A 484 5.01 29.29 -21.75
C GLN A 484 4.57 30.32 -20.70
N LEU A 485 3.74 29.92 -19.72
CA LEU A 485 3.32 30.76 -18.60
C LEU A 485 4.26 30.65 -17.38
N SER A 486 5.01 29.54 -17.24
CA SER A 486 5.96 29.35 -16.13
C SER A 486 7.29 30.06 -16.34
N ASP A 487 7.66 30.36 -17.59
CA ASP A 487 8.89 31.09 -17.92
C ASP A 487 8.67 32.61 -17.83
N GLY A 488 8.56 33.10 -16.60
CA GLY A 488 9.08 34.40 -16.18
C GLY A 488 8.69 35.67 -16.95
N SER A 489 7.41 36.06 -16.93
CA SER A 489 6.95 37.46 -16.73
C SER A 489 5.42 37.54 -16.70
N ALA A 490 4.75 36.90 -15.73
CA ALA A 490 3.30 37.00 -15.61
C ALA A 490 2.91 38.30 -14.88
N SER A 491 2.44 39.30 -15.63
CA SER A 491 1.83 40.51 -15.05
C SER A 491 0.58 40.15 -14.23
N GLY A 492 0.26 40.93 -13.19
CA GLY A 492 -0.86 40.63 -12.26
C GLY A 492 -2.24 40.42 -12.93
N LEU A 493 -2.41 40.87 -14.18
CA LEU A 493 -3.59 40.61 -15.00
C LEU A 493 -3.72 39.13 -15.41
N VAL A 494 -2.60 38.44 -15.67
CA VAL A 494 -2.56 37.02 -16.06
C VAL A 494 -2.98 36.13 -14.89
N ILE A 495 -2.56 36.49 -13.67
CA ILE A 495 -2.92 35.77 -12.44
C ILE A 495 -4.42 35.97 -12.14
N ALA A 496 -4.95 37.18 -12.33
CA ALA A 496 -6.37 37.47 -12.12
C ALA A 496 -7.29 36.71 -13.11
N ASN A 497 -6.90 36.63 -14.38
CA ASN A 497 -7.64 35.88 -15.40
C ASN A 497 -7.58 34.37 -15.12
N LEU A 498 -6.42 33.84 -14.74
CA LEU A 498 -6.27 32.43 -14.37
C LEU A 498 -7.17 32.08 -13.17
N ALA A 499 -7.19 32.92 -12.14
CA ALA A 499 -8.07 32.74 -10.98
C ALA A 499 -9.56 32.77 -11.37
N THR A 500 -9.95 33.62 -12.32
CA THR A 500 -11.33 33.75 -12.80
C THR A 500 -11.78 32.50 -13.57
N VAL A 501 -10.94 31.99 -14.49
CA VAL A 501 -11.22 30.78 -15.25
C VAL A 501 -11.26 29.55 -14.34
N VAL A 502 -10.32 29.41 -13.40
CA VAL A 502 -10.29 28.29 -12.44
C VAL A 502 -11.51 28.35 -11.51
N GLY A 503 -11.86 29.53 -10.99
CA GLY A 503 -13.02 29.71 -10.13
C GLY A 503 -14.35 29.41 -10.85
N LEU A 504 -14.51 29.89 -12.08
CA LEU A 504 -15.71 29.63 -12.88
C LEU A 504 -15.82 28.15 -13.27
N SER A 505 -14.71 27.51 -13.60
CA SER A 505 -14.65 26.07 -13.93
C SER A 505 -15.03 25.21 -12.71
N ALA A 506 -14.52 25.55 -11.53
CA ALA A 506 -14.86 24.87 -10.28
C ALA A 506 -16.35 25.05 -9.93
N TYR A 507 -16.90 26.26 -10.10
CA TYR A 507 -18.32 26.54 -9.86
C TYR A 507 -19.26 25.78 -10.82
N LEU A 508 -18.92 25.75 -12.12
CA LEU A 508 -19.68 25.01 -13.12
C LEU A 508 -19.56 23.49 -12.90
N GLY A 509 -18.40 23.01 -12.48
CA GLY A 509 -18.19 21.62 -12.06
C GLY A 509 -19.08 21.23 -10.87
N TYR A 510 -19.13 22.07 -9.83
CA TYR A 510 -20.01 21.87 -8.68
C TYR A 510 -21.50 21.89 -9.06
N LYS A 511 -21.93 22.80 -9.93
CA LYS A 511 -23.30 22.84 -10.45
C LYS A 511 -23.63 21.62 -11.31
N GLY A 512 -22.68 21.17 -12.14
CA GLY A 512 -22.80 19.95 -12.95
C GLY A 512 -22.95 18.70 -12.08
N TRP A 513 -22.16 18.60 -11.01
CA TRP A 513 -22.28 17.52 -10.02
C TRP A 513 -23.67 17.50 -9.35
N GLY A 514 -24.18 18.67 -8.94
CA GLY A 514 -25.53 18.76 -8.37
C GLY A 514 -26.66 18.43 -9.36
N LEU A 515 -26.44 18.60 -10.67
CA LEU A 515 -27.38 18.14 -11.71
C LEU A 515 -27.27 16.63 -11.96
N TYR A 516 -26.07 16.07 -11.84
CA TYR A 516 -25.81 14.63 -11.94
C TYR A 516 -26.47 13.85 -10.80
N GLU A 517 -26.30 14.28 -9.54
CA GLU A 517 -26.95 13.64 -8.38
C GLU A 517 -28.47 13.66 -8.47
N LYS A 518 -29.05 14.65 -9.14
CA LYS A 518 -30.50 14.78 -9.36
C LYS A 518 -30.99 14.06 -10.61
N GLY A 519 -30.12 13.34 -11.35
CA GLY A 519 -30.45 12.64 -12.60
C GLY A 519 -30.87 13.57 -13.75
N ARG A 520 -30.48 14.85 -13.71
CA ARG A 520 -30.91 15.92 -14.63
C ARG A 520 -29.77 16.49 -15.46
N LEU A 521 -28.61 15.84 -15.48
CA LEU A 521 -27.48 16.24 -16.31
C LEU A 521 -27.70 15.74 -17.75
N ASP A 522 -28.10 16.64 -18.64
CA ASP A 522 -28.27 16.36 -20.07
C ASP A 522 -27.19 17.04 -20.93
N TRP A 523 -27.09 16.62 -22.19
CA TRP A 523 -26.14 17.19 -23.16
C TRP A 523 -26.36 18.68 -23.41
N LYS A 524 -27.57 19.19 -23.17
CA LYS A 524 -27.91 20.61 -23.31
C LYS A 524 -27.27 21.43 -22.18
N ALA A 525 -27.34 20.96 -20.94
CA ALA A 525 -26.69 21.58 -19.79
C ALA A 525 -25.16 21.57 -19.92
N ILE A 526 -24.59 20.47 -20.40
CA ILE A 526 -23.14 20.36 -20.68
C ILE A 526 -22.74 21.36 -21.77
N SER A 527 -23.52 21.45 -22.85
CA SER A 527 -23.25 22.38 -23.96
C SER A 527 -23.34 23.85 -23.53
N ILE A 528 -24.31 24.20 -22.66
CA ILE A 528 -24.44 25.55 -22.09
C ILE A 528 -23.24 25.87 -21.19
N GLY A 529 -22.83 24.94 -20.32
CA GLY A 529 -21.66 25.13 -19.45
C GLY A 529 -20.36 25.33 -20.24
N ALA A 530 -20.14 24.51 -21.28
CA ALA A 530 -19.02 24.68 -22.19
C ALA A 530 -19.07 26.01 -22.96
N GLY A 531 -20.27 26.44 -23.39
CA GLY A 531 -20.48 27.73 -24.05
C GLY A 531 -20.14 28.92 -23.15
N ILE A 532 -20.51 28.88 -21.86
CA ILE A 532 -20.18 29.93 -20.88
C ILE A 532 -18.66 30.01 -20.69
N LEU A 533 -17.97 28.88 -20.52
CA LEU A 533 -16.52 28.82 -20.39
C LEU A 533 -15.80 29.37 -21.62
N ALA A 534 -16.25 28.97 -22.81
CA ALA A 534 -15.68 29.46 -24.07
C ALA A 534 -15.90 30.98 -24.24
N SER A 535 -17.06 31.50 -23.84
CA SER A 535 -17.40 32.92 -23.93
C SER A 535 -16.53 33.77 -23.01
N VAL A 536 -16.35 33.33 -21.76
CA VAL A 536 -15.49 34.03 -20.78
C VAL A 536 -14.03 33.99 -21.22
N SER A 537 -13.55 32.84 -21.69
CA SER A 537 -12.18 32.69 -22.21
C SER A 537 -11.94 33.59 -23.44
N ALA A 538 -12.93 33.71 -24.34
CA ALA A 538 -12.85 34.59 -25.50
C ALA A 538 -12.85 36.07 -25.10
N ALA A 539 -13.69 36.48 -24.15
CA ALA A 539 -13.75 37.84 -23.64
C ALA A 539 -12.41 38.24 -22.97
N GLU A 540 -11.83 37.37 -22.15
CA GLU A 540 -10.52 37.58 -21.54
C GLU A 540 -9.39 37.65 -22.57
N GLY A 541 -9.44 36.82 -23.62
CA GLY A 541 -8.47 36.86 -24.72
C GLY A 541 -8.51 38.18 -25.52
N VAL A 542 -9.71 38.77 -25.70
CA VAL A 542 -9.89 40.06 -26.38
C VAL A 542 -9.48 41.23 -25.49
N LEU A 543 -9.90 41.24 -24.21
CA LEU A 543 -9.52 42.26 -23.22
C LEU A 543 -8.02 42.26 -22.96
N GLY A 544 -7.41 41.08 -22.84
CA GLY A 544 -5.97 40.91 -22.69
C GLY A 544 -5.20 41.53 -23.87
N ARG A 545 -5.63 41.28 -25.12
CA ARG A 545 -5.02 41.89 -26.31
C ARG A 545 -5.22 43.40 -26.40
N TYR A 546 -6.38 43.91 -25.99
CA TYR A 546 -6.69 45.35 -26.02
C TYR A 546 -5.83 46.12 -25.01
N LEU A 547 -5.70 45.60 -23.79
CA LEU A 547 -4.88 46.20 -22.73
C LEU A 547 -3.37 46.08 -22.99
N TYR A 548 -2.91 45.00 -23.64
CA TYR A 548 -1.50 44.85 -24.03
C TYR A 548 -1.07 45.81 -25.15
N LYS A 549 -2.00 46.19 -26.05
CA LYS A 549 -1.73 47.21 -27.09
C LYS A 549 -1.61 48.63 -26.53
N GLY A 550 -2.32 48.96 -25.44
CA GLY A 550 -2.24 50.27 -24.79
C GLY A 550 -0.91 50.57 -24.09
N LYS A 551 -0.16 49.55 -23.67
CA LYS A 551 1.11 49.70 -22.94
C LYS A 551 2.35 49.88 -23.84
N LYS A 552 2.25 49.67 -25.15
CA LYS A 552 3.34 49.88 -26.12
C LYS A 552 3.36 51.27 -26.77
N GLY A 553 2.43 52.18 -26.40
CA GLY A 553 2.27 53.51 -27.00
C GLY A 553 2.73 54.69 -26.14
N GLY A 554 3.48 54.47 -25.07
CA GLY A 554 3.99 55.53 -24.19
C GLY A 554 5.44 55.27 -23.80
N SER A 555 6.36 55.52 -24.72
CA SER A 555 7.76 55.84 -24.44
C SER A 555 8.12 57.11 -25.18
#